data_AF-A0A0B7NBK9-F1
#
_entry.id   AF-A0A0B7NBK9-F1
#
_cell.length_a   1.000
_cell.length_b   1.000
_cell.length_c   1.000
_cell.angle_alpha   90.00
_cell.angle_beta   90.00
_cell.angle_gamma   90.00
#
_symmetry.space_group_name_H-M   'P 1'
#
loop_
_entity.id
_entity.type
_entity.pdbx_description
1 polymer ?
#
loop_
_entity_poly.entity_id
_entity_poly.type
_entity_poly.pdbx_seq_one_letter_code
_entity_poly.pdbx_strand_id
1 'polypeptide(L)'
;MHFTGTTGNDNITSSNGFMPLQVHGELYHLQGPMTPAASGNSQPSYNQLYIYDPDFAANIRASHDRNNELDNELISELSEMLHLRCNNPFVNIYKHAHEILSNEAERQAQSNDSLPFH
;
A
#
# COMPACT_ATOMS: atom_id res chain seq x y z
N MET A 1 8.46 -30.00 10.22
CA MET A 1 8.91 -28.67 10.69
C MET A 1 8.00 -28.27 11.83
N HIS A 2 8.56 -28.17 13.03
CA HIS A 2 7.86 -27.96 14.29
C HIS A 2 8.16 -26.53 14.72
N PHE A 3 7.18 -25.64 14.73
CA PHE A 3 7.35 -24.28 15.20
C PHE A 3 7.16 -24.26 16.71
N THR A 4 8.25 -24.16 17.46
CA THR A 4 8.22 -23.89 18.90
C THR A 4 8.28 -22.39 19.12
N GLY A 5 7.25 -21.84 19.76
CA GLY A 5 7.17 -20.44 20.15
C GLY A 5 8.32 -20.03 21.07
N THR A 6 8.83 -18.83 20.85
CA THR A 6 9.67 -18.15 21.84
C THR A 6 8.91 -16.94 22.35
N THR A 7 8.74 -16.93 23.67
CA THR A 7 8.09 -15.88 24.46
C THR A 7 8.88 -14.58 24.33
N GLY A 8 8.35 -13.66 23.53
CA GLY A 8 8.86 -12.30 23.35
C GLY A 8 7.79 -11.28 23.74
N ASN A 9 7.74 -10.96 25.03
CA ASN A 9 7.08 -9.80 25.65
C ASN A 9 5.92 -9.18 24.84
N ASP A 10 4.69 -9.66 25.12
CA ASP A 10 3.44 -9.18 24.55
C ASP A 10 3.06 -7.78 25.07
N ASN A 11 3.84 -6.76 24.74
CA ASN A 11 3.30 -5.39 24.64
C ASN A 11 2.83 -5.18 23.21
N ILE A 12 1.90 -6.04 22.79
CA ILE A 12 1.13 -5.85 21.56
C ILE A 12 0.18 -4.70 21.85
N THR A 13 0.65 -3.48 21.60
CA THR A 13 -0.28 -2.36 21.42
C THR A 13 -1.09 -2.68 20.18
N SER A 14 -2.31 -3.14 20.40
CA SER A 14 -3.38 -3.28 19.40
C SER A 14 -3.83 -1.90 18.91
N SER A 15 -2.89 -1.08 18.48
CA SER A 15 -3.19 0.10 17.68
C SER A 15 -3.35 -0.37 16.24
N ASN A 16 -4.24 0.25 15.48
CA ASN A 16 -4.46 0.01 14.04
C ASN A 16 -3.23 0.40 13.17
N GLY A 17 -2.01 0.20 13.67
CA GLY A 17 -0.74 0.56 13.09
C GLY A 17 0.11 -0.67 12.81
N PHE A 18 0.76 -0.62 11.64
CA PHE A 18 1.79 -1.49 11.10
C PHE A 18 2.47 -2.42 12.11
N MET A 19 2.43 -3.74 11.85
CA MET A 19 3.24 -4.72 12.59
C MET A 19 4.61 -4.88 11.92
N PRO A 20 5.70 -4.39 12.52
CA PRO A 20 7.03 -4.73 12.03
C PRO A 20 7.35 -6.20 12.35
N LEU A 21 7.86 -6.92 11.36
CA LEU A 21 8.41 -8.27 11.51
C LEU A 21 9.93 -8.16 11.62
N GLN A 22 10.54 -8.73 12.66
CA GLN A 22 12.00 -8.76 12.75
C GLN A 22 12.53 -10.16 12.38
N VAL A 23 13.41 -10.24 11.38
CA VAL A 23 14.08 -11.50 10.98
C VAL A 23 15.58 -11.27 10.99
N HIS A 24 16.33 -12.12 11.71
CA HIS A 24 17.79 -12.01 11.86
C HIS A 24 18.31 -10.65 12.35
N GLY A 25 17.51 -9.93 13.14
CA GLY A 25 17.88 -8.62 13.67
C GLY A 25 17.47 -7.45 12.78
N GLU A 26 17.04 -7.70 11.54
CA GLU A 26 16.57 -6.68 10.61
C GLU A 26 15.05 -6.47 10.72
N LEU A 27 14.62 -5.22 10.67
CA LEU A 27 13.21 -4.82 10.74
C LEU A 27 12.60 -4.82 9.34
N TYR A 28 11.59 -5.65 9.14
CA TYR A 28 10.80 -5.73 7.93
C TYR A 28 9.42 -5.13 8.17
N HIS A 29 8.96 -4.30 7.24
CA HIS A 29 7.59 -3.79 7.26
C HIS A 29 6.68 -4.73 6.46
N LEU A 30 5.74 -5.39 7.15
CA LEU A 30 4.65 -6.08 6.47
C LEU A 30 3.70 -5.05 5.88
N GLN A 31 3.87 -4.79 4.59
CA GLN A 31 2.96 -3.93 3.85
C GLN A 31 1.71 -4.73 3.45
N GLY A 32 0.54 -4.13 3.69
CA GLY A 32 -0.74 -4.68 3.23
C GLY A 32 -0.85 -4.73 1.70
N PRO A 33 -1.92 -5.35 1.16
CA PRO A 33 -2.13 -5.47 -0.28
C PRO A 33 -2.11 -4.10 -0.98
N MET A 34 -1.59 -4.06 -2.21
CA MET A 34 -1.52 -2.83 -3.04
C MET A 34 -2.89 -2.34 -3.49
N THR A 35 -3.86 -3.25 -3.63
CA THR A 35 -5.23 -2.93 -4.04
C THR A 35 -6.15 -2.91 -2.82
N PRO A 36 -7.09 -1.94 -2.72
CA PRO A 36 -8.13 -2.00 -1.71
C PRO A 36 -8.92 -3.30 -1.86
N ALA A 37 -9.32 -3.90 -0.74
CA ALA A 37 -10.28 -5.00 -0.78
C ALA A 37 -11.57 -4.50 -1.45
N ALA A 38 -12.01 -5.20 -2.51
CA ALA A 38 -13.21 -4.83 -3.28
C ALA A 38 -14.50 -4.82 -2.44
N SER A 39 -14.47 -5.44 -1.25
CA SER A 39 -15.61 -5.53 -0.33
C SER A 39 -15.48 -4.53 0.84
N GLY A 40 -16.13 -3.38 0.71
CA GLY A 40 -16.47 -2.51 1.84
C GLY A 40 -16.13 -1.03 1.65
N ASN A 41 -16.79 -0.20 2.46
CA ASN A 41 -16.60 1.25 2.58
C ASN A 41 -15.25 1.64 3.25
N SER A 42 -14.24 0.77 3.13
CA SER A 42 -12.94 0.94 3.73
C SER A 42 -12.15 1.96 2.93
N GLN A 43 -12.08 3.17 3.48
CA GLN A 43 -11.31 4.26 2.90
C GLN A 43 -9.84 3.83 2.73
N PRO A 44 -9.24 4.00 1.53
CA PRO A 44 -7.86 3.63 1.30
C PRO A 44 -6.92 4.41 2.23
N SER A 45 -6.16 3.70 3.07
CA SER A 45 -5.19 4.25 4.01
C SER A 45 -3.78 3.74 3.69
N TYR A 46 -3.37 3.89 2.43
CA TYR A 46 -2.16 3.22 1.94
C TYR A 46 -1.04 4.22 1.62
N ASN A 47 0.04 4.14 2.39
CA ASN A 47 1.30 4.85 2.15
C ASN A 47 1.92 4.52 0.78
N GLN A 48 1.53 3.40 0.19
CA GLN A 48 2.08 2.87 -1.07
C GLN A 48 1.67 3.72 -2.28
N LEU A 49 0.45 4.29 -2.25
CA LEU A 49 -0.05 5.16 -3.30
C LEU A 49 0.87 6.38 -3.47
N TYR A 50 1.36 6.94 -2.37
CA TYR A 50 2.34 8.03 -2.38
C TYR A 50 3.70 7.67 -3.00
N ILE A 51 3.97 6.40 -3.32
CA ILE A 51 5.23 5.95 -3.91
C ILE A 51 5.09 5.64 -5.42
N TYR A 52 3.91 5.23 -5.89
CA TYR A 52 3.72 4.89 -7.31
C TYR A 52 2.78 5.85 -8.06
N ASP A 53 1.81 6.44 -7.36
CA ASP A 53 0.84 7.41 -7.89
C ASP A 53 0.55 8.51 -6.85
N PRO A 54 1.52 9.41 -6.62
CA PRO A 54 1.43 10.44 -5.58
C PRO A 54 0.29 11.44 -5.82
N ASP A 55 -0.05 11.74 -7.08
CA ASP A 55 -1.11 12.68 -7.42
C ASP A 55 -2.48 12.12 -7.04
N PHE A 56 -2.75 10.86 -7.39
CA PHE A 56 -3.97 10.19 -6.98
C PHE A 56 -4.06 10.05 -5.46
N ALA A 57 -2.95 9.71 -4.80
CA ALA A 57 -2.88 9.62 -3.34
C ALA A 57 -3.22 10.96 -2.66
N ALA A 58 -2.63 12.05 -3.15
CA ALA A 58 -2.87 13.40 -2.65
C ALA A 58 -4.34 13.81 -2.84
N ASN A 59 -4.91 13.57 -4.02
CA ASN A 59 -6.31 13.90 -4.31
C ASN A 59 -7.29 13.13 -3.41
N ILE A 60 -7.09 11.82 -3.23
CA ILE A 60 -7.88 11.03 -2.29
C ILE A 60 -7.79 11.62 -0.88
N ARG A 61 -6.58 11.95 -0.43
CA ARG A 61 -6.39 12.42 0.94
C ARG A 61 -6.96 13.82 1.18
N ALA A 62 -6.87 14.70 0.19
CA ALA A 62 -7.48 16.02 0.22
C ALA A 62 -9.01 15.96 0.20
N SER A 63 -9.60 14.95 -0.44
CA SER A 63 -11.06 14.76 -0.46
C SER A 63 -11.67 14.28 0.88
N HIS A 64 -10.84 14.02 1.89
CA HIS A 64 -11.30 13.49 3.16
C HIS A 64 -11.62 14.59 4.17
N ASP A 65 -12.85 14.59 4.72
CA ASP A 65 -13.36 15.63 5.64
C ASP A 65 -12.50 15.85 6.91
N ARG A 66 -11.66 14.89 7.29
CA ARG A 66 -10.75 15.02 8.45
C ARG A 66 -9.44 15.71 8.11
N ASN A 67 -9.18 15.99 6.83
CA ASN A 67 -7.93 16.54 6.30
C ASN A 67 -8.13 17.94 5.71
N ASN A 68 -9.08 18.72 6.23
CA ASN A 68 -9.38 20.07 5.73
C ASN A 68 -8.19 21.04 5.84
N GLU A 69 -7.22 20.75 6.71
CA GLU A 69 -5.98 21.52 6.89
C GLU A 69 -4.79 20.90 6.15
N LEU A 70 -5.03 19.93 5.25
CA LEU A 70 -3.96 19.30 4.48
C LEU A 70 -3.32 20.32 3.53
N ASP A 71 -2.03 20.56 3.76
CA ASP A 71 -1.21 21.39 2.88
C ASP A 71 -0.82 20.61 1.61
N ASN A 72 -1.50 20.93 0.52
CA ASN A 72 -1.26 20.28 -0.77
C ASN A 72 0.11 20.67 -1.37
N GLU A 73 0.63 21.85 -1.04
CA GLU A 73 1.95 22.28 -1.50
C GLU A 73 3.04 21.44 -0.83
N LEU A 74 2.92 21.23 0.49
CA LEU A 74 3.81 20.35 1.23
C LEU A 74 3.76 18.90 0.73
N ILE A 75 2.56 18.37 0.46
CA ILE A 75 2.42 17.00 -0.09
C ILE A 75 3.08 16.88 -1.47
N SER A 76 2.97 17.91 -2.31
CA SER A 76 3.62 17.96 -3.61
C SER A 76 5.14 17.99 -3.47
N GLU A 77 5.69 18.84 -2.60
CA GLU A 77 7.13 18.95 -2.35
C GLU A 77 7.72 17.63 -1.82
N LEU A 78 7.04 16.99 -0.87
CA LEU A 78 7.44 15.68 -0.36
C LEU A 78 7.41 14.60 -1.45
N SER A 79 6.41 14.65 -2.32
CA SER A 79 6.30 13.71 -3.45
C SER A 79 7.43 13.93 -4.46
N GLU A 80 7.73 15.17 -4.82
CA GLU A 80 8.85 15.53 -5.70
C GLU A 80 10.19 15.06 -5.11
N MET A 81 10.41 15.33 -3.82
CA MET A 81 11.61 14.91 -3.11
C MET A 81 11.79 13.39 -3.18
N LEU A 82 10.73 12.64 -2.85
CA LEU A 82 10.75 11.18 -2.80
C LEU A 82 11.03 10.56 -4.17
N HIS A 83 10.46 11.11 -5.24
CA HIS A 83 10.52 10.53 -6.58
C HIS A 83 11.71 11.00 -7.40
N LEU A 84 12.08 12.28 -7.29
CA LEU A 84 13.05 12.90 -8.18
C LEU A 84 14.39 13.15 -7.49
N ARG A 85 14.41 13.49 -6.20
CA ARG A 85 15.63 13.96 -5.52
C ARG A 85 16.36 12.85 -4.76
N CYS A 86 15.63 11.91 -4.16
CA CYS A 86 16.24 10.88 -3.31
C CYS A 86 16.74 9.63 -4.05
N ASN A 87 16.58 9.55 -5.38
CA ASN A 87 16.85 8.33 -6.18
C ASN A 87 16.29 7.06 -5.51
N ASN A 88 15.03 7.14 -5.04
CA ASN A 88 14.42 6.10 -4.25
C ASN A 88 14.14 4.85 -5.12
N PRO A 89 14.82 3.70 -4.88
CA PRO A 89 14.65 2.51 -5.71
C PRO A 89 13.23 1.93 -5.61
N PHE A 90 12.52 2.20 -4.51
CA PHE A 90 11.18 1.67 -4.29
C PHE A 90 10.15 2.25 -5.26
N VAL A 91 10.33 3.48 -5.77
CA VAL A 91 9.40 4.09 -6.73
C VAL A 91 9.20 3.19 -7.95
N ASN A 92 10.29 2.73 -8.54
CA ASN A 92 10.23 1.87 -9.73
C ASN A 92 9.69 0.47 -9.39
N ILE A 93 10.04 -0.07 -8.22
CA ILE A 93 9.54 -1.37 -7.76
C ILE A 93 8.02 -1.33 -7.61
N TYR A 94 7.47 -0.30 -6.96
CA TYR A 94 6.02 -0.19 -6.76
C TYR A 94 5.28 0.10 -8.06
N LYS A 95 5.82 0.94 -8.95
CA LYS A 95 5.22 1.15 -10.28
C LYS A 95 5.13 -0.15 -11.07
N HIS A 96 6.20 -0.93 -11.10
CA HIS A 96 6.22 -2.20 -11.81
C HIS A 96 5.29 -3.24 -11.17
N ALA A 97 5.26 -3.31 -9.84
CA ALA A 97 4.33 -4.18 -9.12
C ALA A 97 2.88 -3.82 -9.43
N HIS A 98 2.55 -2.52 -9.48
CA HIS A 98 1.22 -2.04 -9.87
C HIS A 98 0.86 -2.50 -11.28
N GLU A 99 1.73 -2.29 -12.28
CA GLU A 99 1.51 -2.73 -13.66
C GLU A 99 1.22 -4.24 -13.77
N ILE A 100 2.01 -5.07 -13.08
CA ILE A 100 1.81 -6.54 -13.09
C ILE A 100 0.44 -6.90 -12.50
N LEU A 101 0.09 -6.31 -11.35
CA LEU A 101 -1.16 -6.59 -10.66
C LEU A 101 -2.38 -6.11 -11.45
N SER A 102 -2.30 -4.94 -12.09
CA SER A 102 -3.37 -4.41 -12.95
C SER A 102 -3.60 -5.30 -14.17
N ASN A 103 -2.53 -5.69 -14.87
CA ASN A 103 -2.61 -6.58 -16.03
C ASN A 103 -3.23 -7.94 -15.68
N GLU A 104 -2.87 -8.49 -14.52
CA GLU A 104 -3.43 -9.77 -14.05
C GLU A 104 -4.91 -9.64 -13.70
N ALA A 105 -5.32 -8.54 -13.06
CA ALA A 105 -6.73 -8.27 -12.77
C ALA A 105 -7.57 -8.14 -14.06
N GLU A 106 -7.05 -7.47 -15.09
CA GLU A 106 -7.71 -7.34 -16.40
C GLU A 106 -7.86 -8.70 -17.10
N ARG A 107 -6.82 -9.55 -17.07
CA ARG A 107 -6.88 -10.91 -17.63
C ARG A 107 -7.91 -11.76 -16.92
N GLN A 108 -7.98 -11.68 -15.59
CA GLN A 108 -8.99 -12.39 -14.81
C GLN A 108 -10.40 -11.91 -15.15
N ALA A 109 -10.62 -10.60 -15.28
CA ALA A 109 -11.90 -10.04 -15.70
C ALA A 109 -12.34 -10.53 -17.09
N GLN A 110 -11.43 -10.56 -18.07
CA GLN A 110 -11.71 -11.05 -19.43
C GLN A 110 -11.97 -12.57 -19.48
N SER A 111 -11.30 -13.35 -18.63
CA SER A 111 -11.49 -14.80 -18.56
C SER A 111 -12.84 -15.21 -17.96
N ASN A 112 -13.37 -14.40 -17.03
CA ASN A 112 -14.65 -14.65 -16.37
C ASN A 112 -15.87 -14.36 -17.26
N ASP A 113 -15.72 -13.58 -18.34
CA ASP A 113 -16.79 -13.32 -19.32
C ASP A 113 -16.97 -14.47 -20.35
N SER A 114 -16.14 -15.52 -20.28
CA SER A 114 -16.10 -16.61 -21.29
C SER A 114 -16.68 -17.95 -20.84
N LEU A 115 -17.44 -18.02 -19.74
CA LEU A 115 -18.16 -19.25 -19.35
C LEU A 115 -19.64 -19.16 -19.76
N PRO A 116 -20.05 -19.76 -20.90
CA PRO A 116 -21.46 -19.98 -21.16
C PRO A 116 -21.98 -21.04 -20.19
N PHE A 117 -23.06 -20.73 -19.49
CA PHE A 117 -23.87 -21.70 -18.76
C PHE A 117 -24.17 -22.90 -19.67
N HIS A 118 -23.82 -24.11 -19.24
CA HIS A 118 -24.41 -25.35 -19.73
C HIS A 118 -25.15 -26.02 -18.59
#